data_AF-A0A538NYF3-F1
#
_entry.id   AF-A0A538NYF3-F1
#
_cell.length_a   1.000
_cell.length_b   1.000
_cell.length_c   1.000
_cell.angle_alpha   90.00
_cell.angle_beta   90.00
_cell.angle_gamma   90.00
#
_symmetry.space_group_name_H-M   'P 1'
#
loop_
_entity.id
_entity.type
_entity.pdbx_description
1 polymer ?
#
loop_
_entity_poly.entity_id
_entity_poly.type
_entity_poly.pdbx_seq_one_letter_code
_entity_poly.pdbx_strand_id
1 'polypeptide(L)'
;MTRKAVILMAYGTPRTLDDVEAYYTHIRGGRKPSEAELSDLVQRYKAIGGTSPLTEITRKQSSGLNERLLRAGSNTRVYAAMKHSPPFIASVVKQASDDGVDELLAIALAPHYSRTSIGSYIASVREANEG
;
A
#
# COMPACT_ATOMS: atom_id res chain seq x y z
N MET A 1 8.26 -9.02 -25.98
CA MET A 1 6.87 -8.77 -25.54
C MET A 1 6.94 -7.94 -24.28
N THR A 2 6.14 -6.88 -24.18
CA THR A 2 6.04 -6.01 -23.00
C THR A 2 5.52 -6.78 -21.79
N ARG A 3 6.25 -6.76 -20.67
CA ARG A 3 5.84 -7.35 -19.40
C ARG A 3 5.01 -6.35 -18.61
N LYS A 4 3.75 -6.71 -18.34
CA LYS A 4 2.80 -5.85 -17.62
C LYS A 4 2.63 -6.30 -16.18
N ALA A 5 2.39 -5.36 -15.28
CA ALA A 5 1.91 -5.66 -13.94
C ALA A 5 0.83 -4.68 -13.48
N VAL A 6 0.08 -5.10 -12.47
CA VAL A 6 -0.88 -4.28 -11.73
C VAL A 6 -0.34 -4.09 -10.31
N ILE A 7 -0.42 -2.87 -9.78
CA ILE A 7 -0.18 -2.59 -8.37
C ILE A 7 -1.49 -2.09 -7.74
N LEU A 8 -2.02 -2.87 -6.81
CA LEU A 8 -3.17 -2.50 -5.99
C LEU A 8 -2.67 -1.76 -4.75
N MET A 9 -3.08 -0.49 -4.62
CA MET A 9 -2.58 0.41 -3.59
C MET A 9 -3.65 0.72 -2.55
N ALA A 10 -3.29 0.61 -1.28
CA ALA A 10 -4.13 0.99 -0.16
C ALA A 10 -3.36 1.83 0.86
N TYR A 11 -4.07 2.37 1.85
CA TYR A 11 -3.48 3.32 2.80
C TYR A 11 -2.39 2.67 3.66
N GLY A 12 -2.58 1.40 4.00
CA GLY A 12 -1.74 0.69 4.96
C GLY A 12 -2.24 0.82 6.40
N THR A 13 -1.68 0.00 7.27
CA THR A 13 -1.98 -0.03 8.71
C THR A 13 -0.80 -0.72 9.43
N PRO A 14 -0.49 -0.36 10.68
CA PRO A 14 0.55 -1.02 11.48
C PRO A 14 0.25 -2.51 11.64
N ARG A 15 1.28 -3.36 11.61
CA ARG A 15 1.11 -4.82 11.76
C ARG A 15 0.92 -5.21 13.23
N THR A 16 1.55 -4.44 14.11
CA THR A 16 1.51 -4.62 15.57
C THR A 16 1.33 -3.27 16.25
N LEU A 17 1.02 -3.27 17.55
CA LEU A 17 0.93 -2.04 18.32
C LEU A 17 2.26 -1.28 18.38
N ASP A 18 3.39 -1.99 18.34
CA ASP A 18 4.73 -1.40 18.35
C ASP A 18 5.04 -0.63 17.05
N ASP A 19 4.37 -0.99 15.95
CA ASP A 19 4.52 -0.30 14.66
C ASP A 19 3.70 1.03 14.60
N VAL A 20 2.84 1.32 15.58
CA VAL A 20 1.89 2.45 15.51
C VAL A 20 2.60 3.79 15.43
N GLU A 21 3.68 4.00 16.19
CA GLU A 21 4.40 5.26 16.20
C GLU A 21 5.08 5.52 14.84
N ALA A 22 5.77 4.52 14.30
CA ALA A 22 6.44 4.62 13.01
C ALA A 22 5.43 4.90 11.89
N TYR A 23 4.31 4.15 11.88
CA TYR A 23 3.20 4.36 10.95
C TYR A 23 2.63 5.79 11.05
N TYR A 24 2.35 6.27 12.26
CA TYR A 24 1.72 7.57 12.46
C TYR A 24 2.67 8.72 12.11
N THR A 25 3.96 8.57 12.44
CA THR A 25 5.02 9.50 12.04
C THR A 25 5.14 9.57 10.52
N HIS A 26 5.05 8.43 9.83
CA HIS A 26 5.08 8.38 8.37
C HIS A 26 3.87 9.09 7.73
N ILE A 27 2.66 8.92 8.27
CA ILE A 27 1.46 9.67 7.85
C ILE A 27 1.67 11.18 7.98
N ARG A 28 2.35 11.62 9.04
CA ARG A 28 2.61 13.04 9.35
C ARG A 28 3.79 13.63 8.57
N GLY A 29 4.36 12.89 7.61
CA GLY A 29 5.51 13.32 6.82
C GLY A 29 6.79 13.42 7.65
N GLY A 30 7.03 12.47 8.55
CA GLY A 30 8.22 12.40 9.40
C GLY A 30 8.10 13.16 10.73
N ARG A 31 7.03 13.93 10.95
CA ARG A 31 6.80 14.63 12.23
C ARG A 31 6.21 13.68 13.26
N LYS A 32 7.00 13.34 14.28
CA LYS A 32 6.58 12.49 15.40
C LYS A 32 5.33 13.07 16.10
N PRO A 33 4.31 12.25 16.43
CA PRO A 33 3.16 12.68 17.22
C PRO A 33 3.56 12.97 18.67
N SER A 34 2.78 13.79 19.36
CA SER A 34 2.87 13.92 20.81
C SER A 34 2.49 12.60 21.51
N GLU A 35 2.91 12.43 22.76
CA GLU A 35 2.59 11.24 23.55
C GLU A 35 1.08 11.03 23.70
N ALA A 36 0.32 12.12 23.87
CA ALA A 36 -1.14 12.05 23.98
C ALA A 36 -1.79 11.57 22.67
N GLU A 37 -1.36 12.09 21.52
CA GLU A 37 -1.86 11.65 20.20
C GLU A 37 -1.49 10.19 19.90
N LEU A 38 -0.27 9.77 20.26
CA LEU A 38 0.18 8.39 20.08
C LEU A 38 -0.62 7.43 20.98
N SER A 39 -0.79 7.78 22.25
CA SER A 39 -1.55 6.99 23.22
C SER A 39 -3.01 6.82 22.76
N ASP A 40 -3.66 7.90 22.31
CA ASP A 40 -5.02 7.84 21.75
C ASP A 40 -5.11 6.86 20.57
N LEU A 41 -4.19 6.95 19.62
CA LEU A 41 -4.18 6.05 18.46
C LEU A 41 -3.93 4.58 18.86
N VAL A 42 -3.02 4.32 19.80
CA VAL A 42 -2.77 2.97 20.32
C VAL A 42 -4.02 2.39 20.99
N GLN A 43 -4.78 3.19 21.76
CA GLN A 43 -6.03 2.74 22.38
C GLN A 43 -7.09 2.39 21.33
N ARG A 44 -7.19 3.16 20.24
CA ARG A 44 -8.09 2.83 19.11
C ARG A 44 -7.72 1.49 18.46
N TYR A 45 -6.43 1.22 18.25
CA TYR A 45 -5.99 -0.07 17.73
C TYR A 45 -6.26 -1.22 18.69
N LYS A 46 -6.03 -1.03 20.01
CA LYS A 46 -6.37 -2.03 21.03
C LYS A 46 -7.86 -2.37 21.02
N ALA A 47 -8.73 -1.35 20.89
CA ALA A 47 -10.18 -1.53 20.87
C ALA A 47 -10.68 -2.38 19.68
N ILE A 48 -9.92 -2.47 18.59
CA ILE A 48 -10.25 -3.30 17.42
C ILE A 48 -9.48 -4.63 17.36
N GLY A 49 -8.76 -5.01 18.43
CA GLY A 49 -7.99 -6.27 18.49
C GLY A 49 -6.51 -6.15 18.10
N GLY A 50 -5.98 -4.93 18.02
CA GLY A 50 -4.54 -4.63 17.91
C GLY A 50 -4.07 -4.19 16.53
N THR A 51 -4.76 -4.58 15.45
CA THR A 51 -4.45 -4.16 14.07
C THR A 51 -5.70 -4.15 13.20
N SER A 52 -5.67 -3.42 12.09
CA SER A 52 -6.74 -3.42 11.09
C SER A 52 -6.51 -4.54 10.06
N PRO A 53 -7.58 -5.22 9.58
CA PRO A 53 -7.46 -6.25 8.55
C PRO A 53 -7.14 -5.69 7.15
N LEU A 54 -7.02 -4.37 6.98
CA LEU A 54 -6.86 -3.70 5.68
C LEU A 54 -5.74 -4.31 4.83
N THR A 55 -4.52 -4.44 5.39
CA THR A 55 -3.37 -4.98 4.66
C THR A 55 -3.60 -6.43 4.21
N GLU A 56 -4.23 -7.25 5.05
CA GLU A 56 -4.56 -8.64 4.73
C GLU A 56 -5.60 -8.71 3.61
N ILE A 57 -6.66 -7.91 3.69
CA ILE A 57 -7.71 -7.83 2.67
C ILE A 57 -7.13 -7.40 1.33
N THR A 58 -6.27 -6.37 1.31
CA THR A 58 -5.62 -5.91 0.07
C THR A 58 -4.70 -6.99 -0.53
N ARG A 59 -3.97 -7.75 0.30
CA ARG A 59 -3.18 -8.90 -0.19
C ARG A 59 -4.07 -10.00 -0.78
N LYS A 60 -5.20 -10.32 -0.14
CA LYS A 60 -6.18 -11.28 -0.66
C LYS A 60 -6.78 -10.81 -1.99
N GLN A 61 -7.11 -9.53 -2.12
CA GLN A 61 -7.56 -8.93 -3.38
C GLN A 61 -6.51 -9.03 -4.49
N SER A 62 -5.24 -8.75 -4.18
CA SER A 62 -4.13 -8.92 -5.12
C SER A 62 -3.97 -10.36 -5.58
N SER A 63 -3.99 -11.33 -4.65
CA SER A 63 -3.92 -12.77 -4.98
C SER A 63 -5.09 -13.20 -5.86
N GLY A 64 -6.32 -12.85 -5.48
CA GLY A 64 -7.51 -13.20 -6.24
C GLY A 64 -7.54 -12.61 -7.64
N LEU A 65 -7.05 -11.38 -7.81
CA LEU A 65 -6.92 -10.77 -9.14
C LEU A 65 -5.83 -11.48 -9.97
N ASN A 66 -4.68 -11.78 -9.35
CA ASN A 66 -3.60 -12.51 -10.02
C ASN A 66 -4.07 -13.87 -10.54
N GLU A 67 -4.74 -14.66 -9.70
CA GLU A 67 -5.29 -15.95 -10.10
C GLU A 67 -6.33 -15.82 -11.23
N ARG A 68 -7.17 -14.78 -11.18
CA ARG A 68 -8.19 -14.56 -12.21
C ARG A 68 -7.57 -14.18 -13.56
N LEU A 69 -6.52 -13.37 -13.56
CA LEU A 69 -5.75 -13.03 -14.76
C LEU A 69 -5.04 -14.26 -15.34
N LEU A 70 -4.43 -15.08 -14.48
CA LEU A 70 -3.78 -16.32 -14.90
C LEU A 70 -4.77 -17.30 -15.55
N ARG A 71 -5.96 -17.50 -14.94
CA ARG A 71 -7.03 -18.32 -15.52
C ARG A 71 -7.55 -17.79 -16.85
N ALA A 72 -7.43 -16.49 -17.09
CA ALA A 72 -7.77 -15.85 -18.36
C ALA A 72 -6.62 -15.89 -19.40
N GLY A 73 -5.52 -16.59 -19.11
CA GLY A 73 -4.37 -16.71 -20.01
C GLY A 73 -3.42 -15.50 -20.01
N SER A 74 -3.57 -14.57 -19.06
CA SER A 74 -2.67 -13.44 -18.91
C SER A 74 -1.49 -13.77 -17.99
N ASN A 75 -0.31 -13.28 -18.34
CA ASN A 75 0.90 -13.35 -17.51
C ASN A 75 1.13 -12.08 -16.67
N THR A 76 0.16 -11.15 -16.64
CA THR A 76 0.23 -9.93 -15.84
C THR A 76 0.32 -10.27 -14.35
N ARG A 77 1.41 -9.84 -13.70
CA ARG A 77 1.58 -9.98 -12.24
C ARG A 77 0.76 -8.94 -11.49
N VAL A 78 0.31 -9.27 -10.29
CA VAL A 78 -0.42 -8.33 -9.42
C VAL A 78 0.28 -8.22 -8.06
N TYR A 79 0.58 -6.99 -7.67
CA TYR A 79 1.20 -6.66 -6.40
C TYR A 79 0.24 -5.90 -5.49
N ALA A 80 0.39 -6.10 -4.17
CA ALA A 80 -0.24 -5.27 -3.15
C ALA A 80 0.81 -4.29 -2.61
N ALA A 81 0.46 -3.01 -2.51
CA ALA A 81 1.32 -1.98 -1.97
C ALA A 81 0.55 -1.03 -1.04
N MET A 82 1.24 -0.54 -0.03
CA MET A 82 0.68 0.33 0.99
C MET A 82 1.40 1.67 0.98
N LYS A 83 0.65 2.74 1.22
CA LYS A 83 1.23 4.08 1.25
C LYS A 83 2.00 4.35 2.53
N HIS A 84 1.46 3.95 3.68
CA HIS A 84 2.03 4.30 4.99
C HIS A 84 2.53 3.13 5.82
N SER A 85 2.52 1.91 5.29
CA SER A 85 3.06 0.72 5.97
C SER A 85 3.78 -0.19 4.95
N PRO A 86 4.51 -1.22 5.39
CA PRO A 86 4.98 -2.27 4.49
C PRO A 86 3.84 -3.14 3.92
N PRO A 87 3.97 -3.69 2.70
CA PRO A 87 5.02 -3.37 1.73
C PRO A 87 4.77 -1.98 1.12
N PHE A 88 5.76 -1.09 1.18
CA PHE A 88 5.59 0.29 0.72
C PHE A 88 5.50 0.35 -0.80
N ILE A 89 4.75 1.32 -1.34
CA ILE A 89 4.67 1.59 -2.79
C ILE A 89 6.06 1.65 -3.43
N ALA A 90 6.99 2.41 -2.85
CA ALA A 90 8.35 2.51 -3.38
C ALA A 90 9.06 1.15 -3.45
N SER A 91 8.96 0.33 -2.40
CA SER A 91 9.57 -1.01 -2.38
C SER A 91 8.95 -1.94 -3.43
N VAL A 92 7.63 -1.86 -3.63
CA VAL A 92 6.91 -2.71 -4.58
C VAL A 92 7.15 -2.28 -6.02
N VAL A 93 7.22 -0.96 -6.29
CA VAL A 93 7.60 -0.43 -7.60
C VAL A 93 9.01 -0.86 -7.97
N LYS A 94 9.97 -0.75 -7.04
CA LYS A 94 11.33 -1.25 -7.25
C LYS A 94 11.33 -2.76 -7.52
N GLN A 95 10.59 -3.55 -6.73
CA GLN A 95 10.47 -4.99 -6.95
C GLN A 95 9.91 -5.31 -8.35
N ALA A 96 8.87 -4.59 -8.80
CA ALA A 96 8.31 -4.78 -10.13
C ALA A 96 9.34 -4.47 -11.24
N SER A 97 10.17 -3.44 -11.04
CA SER A 97 11.28 -3.12 -11.94
C SER A 97 12.34 -4.24 -11.96
N ASP A 98 12.75 -4.73 -10.78
CA ASP A 98 13.71 -5.84 -10.65
C ASP A 98 13.16 -7.14 -11.29
N ASP A 99 11.85 -7.32 -11.30
CA ASP A 99 11.13 -8.41 -11.99
C ASP A 99 11.04 -8.22 -13.52
N GLY A 100 11.53 -7.10 -14.03
CA GLY A 100 11.55 -6.71 -15.44
C GLY A 100 10.17 -6.36 -16.00
N VAL A 101 9.32 -5.74 -15.20
CA VAL A 101 8.05 -5.13 -15.66
C VAL A 101 8.35 -3.87 -16.46
N ASP A 102 7.79 -3.78 -17.66
CA ASP A 102 7.91 -2.64 -18.56
C ASP A 102 6.74 -1.64 -18.39
N GLU A 103 5.55 -2.14 -18.05
CA GLU A 103 4.32 -1.34 -17.87
C GLU A 103 3.64 -1.67 -16.54
N LEU A 104 3.41 -0.65 -15.71
CA LEU A 104 2.74 -0.78 -14.42
C LEU A 104 1.40 -0.04 -14.41
N LEU A 105 0.30 -0.79 -14.22
CA LEU A 105 -1.02 -0.21 -13.98
C LEU A 105 -1.25 -0.03 -12.47
N ALA A 106 -1.30 1.22 -12.03
CA ALA A 106 -1.49 1.56 -10.62
C ALA A 106 -2.97 1.83 -10.31
N ILE A 107 -3.53 1.04 -9.39
CA ILE A 107 -4.94 1.13 -8.99
C ILE A 107 -5.01 1.45 -7.50
N ALA A 108 -5.49 2.65 -7.18
CA ALA A 108 -5.86 2.99 -5.80
C ALA A 108 -7.18 2.30 -5.44
N LEU A 109 -7.19 1.53 -4.34
CA LEU A 109 -8.39 0.86 -3.84
C LEU A 109 -9.29 1.78 -3.00
N ALA A 110 -8.94 3.07 -2.87
CA ALA A 110 -9.80 4.07 -2.27
C ALA A 110 -10.89 4.47 -3.28
N PRO A 111 -12.19 4.19 -3.02
CA PRO A 111 -13.25 4.33 -4.03
C PRO A 111 -13.61 5.79 -4.35
N HIS A 112 -13.31 6.73 -3.45
CA HIS A 112 -13.63 8.14 -3.63
C HIS A 112 -12.38 8.94 -4.00
N TYR A 113 -12.42 9.54 -5.18
CA TYR A 113 -11.37 10.43 -5.66
C TYR A 113 -11.33 11.72 -4.83
N SER A 114 -10.14 12.06 -4.33
CA SER A 114 -9.78 13.41 -3.91
C SER A 114 -8.29 13.61 -4.21
N ARG A 115 -7.83 14.87 -4.37
CA ARG A 115 -6.39 15.16 -4.54
C ARG A 115 -5.56 14.55 -3.40
N THR A 116 -6.08 14.60 -2.19
CA THR A 116 -5.45 14.05 -0.97
C THR A 116 -5.55 12.51 -0.88
N SER A 117 -6.49 11.89 -1.60
CA SER A 117 -6.68 10.44 -1.71
C SER A 117 -5.92 9.90 -2.93
N ILE A 118 -6.61 9.60 -4.04
CA ILE A 118 -6.06 9.01 -5.27
C ILE A 118 -4.87 9.79 -5.82
N GLY A 119 -4.94 11.13 -5.81
CA GLY A 119 -3.82 11.97 -6.27
C GLY A 119 -2.51 11.71 -5.53
N SER A 120 -2.59 11.42 -4.22
CA SER A 120 -1.42 11.13 -3.40
C SER A 120 -0.81 9.74 -3.66
N TYR A 121 -1.63 8.76 -4.07
CA TYR A 121 -1.11 7.45 -4.50
C TYR A 121 -0.38 7.55 -5.84
N ILE A 122 -0.94 8.32 -6.79
CA ILE A 122 -0.29 8.59 -8.08
C ILE A 122 1.05 9.28 -7.87
N ALA A 123 1.12 10.27 -6.98
CA ALA A 123 2.38 10.94 -6.62
C ALA A 123 3.41 9.95 -6.09
N SER A 124 3.05 9.08 -5.13
CA SER A 124 3.96 8.07 -4.59
C SER A 124 4.49 7.09 -5.63
N VAL A 125 3.70 6.72 -6.64
CA VAL A 125 4.18 5.87 -7.75
C VAL A 125 5.13 6.63 -8.67
N ARG A 126 4.85 7.91 -8.97
CA ARG A 126 5.71 8.73 -9.81
C ARG A 126 7.07 8.97 -9.16
N GLU A 127 7.08 9.39 -7.89
CA GLU A 127 8.29 9.57 -7.10
C GLU A 127 9.14 8.29 -7.06
N ALA A 128 8.50 7.12 -6.93
CA ALA A 128 9.19 5.83 -6.94
C ALA A 128 9.72 5.39 -8.31
N ASN A 129 9.22 5.95 -9.42
CA ASN A 129 9.69 5.66 -10.77
C ASN A 129 10.80 6.63 -11.24
N GLU A 130 10.93 7.79 -10.59
CA GLU A 130 11.91 8.83 -10.94
C GLU A 130 13.26 8.64 -10.22
N GLY A 131 13.34 7.78 -9.21
CA GLY A 131 14.56 7.43 -8.46
C GLY A 131 15.05 6.03 -8.74
#